data_AF-A0AB34Z770-F1
#
_entry.id   AF-A0AB34Z770-F1
#
_cell.length_a   1.000
_cell.length_b   1.000
_cell.length_c   1.000
_cell.angle_alpha   90.00
_cell.angle_beta   90.00
_cell.angle_gamma   90.00
#
_symmetry.space_group_name_H-M   'P 1'
#
loop_
_entity.id
_entity.type
_entity.pdbx_description
1 polymer ?
#
loop_
_entity_poly.entity_id
_entity_poly.type
_entity_poly.pdbx_seq_one_letter_code
_entity_poly.pdbx_strand_id
1 'polypeptide(L)'
;MKIINILFCIFFLLLNSCNSDNNDTFNKNNINNAQQAKSRGKRDLDIKESQQEKITLTDEESKMFNSLVTTFKYTIEKLTNQIQGCNNGNKSKCTNFFDWLLKEDTEKQKELADAFKKVYDFLETKRKAKANNEDFDTYIKGGIDCKVDNKNGNCNDNKHGNNTNEIEQYFRGVAGSIFSKNGNEEIYQCLKEELLKTDNHYAGLTSNWKD
;
A
#
# COMPACT_ATOMS: atom_id res chain seq x y z
N MET A 1 3.77 -17.15 30.03
CA MET A 1 4.82 -16.45 30.79
C MET A 1 6.16 -16.75 30.12
N LYS A 2 6.55 -15.88 29.18
CA LYS A 2 7.61 -14.86 29.30
C LYS A 2 9.03 -15.46 29.18
N ILE A 3 9.44 -15.74 27.94
CA ILE A 3 10.86 -15.74 27.55
C ILE A 3 11.19 -14.29 27.18
N ILE A 4 11.91 -13.63 28.08
CA ILE A 4 12.28 -12.22 28.04
C ILE A 4 13.62 -12.10 27.32
N ASN A 5 13.60 -11.42 26.17
CA ASN A 5 14.33 -10.17 25.97
C ASN A 5 15.84 -10.17 26.31
N ILE A 6 16.67 -10.89 25.54
CA ILE A 6 18.15 -10.69 25.52
C ILE A 6 18.66 -10.80 24.09
N LEU A 7 18.19 -9.95 23.18
CA LEU A 7 18.82 -9.81 21.85
C LEU A 7 18.92 -8.35 21.36
N PHE A 8 18.62 -7.38 22.22
CA PHE A 8 18.64 -5.95 21.85
C PHE A 8 19.82 -5.17 22.45
N CYS A 9 20.67 -5.79 23.26
CA CYS A 9 21.81 -5.09 23.90
C CYS A 9 23.11 -5.14 23.10
N ILE A 10 23.18 -5.89 21.99
CA ILE A 10 24.42 -6.05 21.20
C ILE A 10 24.57 -4.93 20.15
N PHE A 11 23.47 -4.26 19.77
CA PHE A 11 23.50 -3.22 18.73
C PHE A 11 24.09 -1.86 19.19
N PHE A 12 24.17 -1.60 20.50
CA PHE A 12 24.69 -0.32 21.02
C PHE A 12 26.20 -0.29 21.24
N LEU A 13 26.90 -1.42 21.17
CA LEU A 13 28.35 -1.49 21.39
C LEU A 13 29.19 -1.23 20.13
N LEU A 14 28.57 -1.12 18.95
CA LEU A 14 29.27 -0.92 17.67
C LEU A 14 29.21 0.52 17.12
N LEU A 15 28.68 1.49 17.87
CA LEU A 15 28.57 2.90 17.45
C LEU A 15 29.45 3.88 18.26
N ASN A 16 30.43 3.40 19.02
CA ASN A 16 31.40 4.25 19.73
C ASN A 16 32.89 3.93 19.43
N SER A 17 33.18 3.24 18.34
CA SER A 17 34.55 3.04 17.86
C SER A 17 34.78 3.78 16.54
N CYS A 18 34.84 5.10 16.61
CA CYS A 18 35.53 5.96 15.64
C CYS A 18 35.69 7.37 16.23
N ASN A 19 36.73 7.56 17.05
CA ASN A 19 37.57 8.75 16.97
C ASN A 19 38.92 8.38 17.59
N SER A 20 39.91 8.06 16.76
CA SER A 20 41.28 8.04 17.21
C SER A 20 41.76 9.48 17.25
N ASP A 21 42.01 9.98 18.45
CA ASP A 21 42.79 11.19 18.65
C ASP A 21 44.15 11.05 17.97
N ASN A 22 44.47 11.98 17.07
CA ASN A 22 45.85 12.33 16.78
C ASN A 22 46.08 13.73 17.32
N ASN A 23 46.83 13.76 18.42
CA ASN A 23 47.43 14.95 19.00
C ASN A 23 48.31 15.64 17.97
N ASP A 24 48.19 16.97 17.90
CA ASP A 24 49.33 17.79 17.57
C ASP A 24 49.48 18.96 18.54
N THR A 25 50.76 19.22 18.79
CA THR A 25 51.35 19.84 19.98
C THR A 25 51.32 21.36 19.90
N PHE A 26 50.96 22.11 20.96
CA PHE A 26 51.56 23.44 21.26
C PHE A 26 51.35 23.88 22.74
N ASN A 27 52.42 23.67 23.53
CA ASN A 27 53.13 24.64 24.39
C ASN A 27 52.42 25.42 25.54
N LYS A 28 52.80 25.02 26.78
CA LYS A 28 53.26 25.83 27.94
C LYS A 28 52.45 27.06 28.43
N ASN A 29 51.88 26.93 29.64
CA ASN A 29 52.38 27.49 30.92
C ASN A 29 51.25 27.87 31.91
N ASN A 30 51.57 27.69 33.21
CA ASN A 30 51.08 28.39 34.40
C ASN A 30 49.93 27.80 35.28
N ILE A 31 50.35 27.15 36.38
CA ILE A 31 50.12 27.48 37.80
C ILE A 31 48.67 27.63 38.34
N ASN A 32 48.36 26.69 39.26
CA ASN A 32 47.54 26.73 40.50
C ASN A 32 46.18 27.47 40.53
N ASN A 33 45.10 26.74 40.87
CA ASN A 33 44.46 26.81 42.20
C ASN A 33 43.19 25.95 42.34
N ALA A 34 42.93 25.58 43.58
CA ALA A 34 41.89 24.69 44.07
C ALA A 34 40.45 25.25 43.99
N GLN A 35 39.50 24.31 44.12
CA GLN A 35 38.11 24.46 44.56
C GLN A 35 37.16 25.35 43.73
N GLN A 36 36.21 24.71 43.03
CA GLN A 36 34.78 25.00 43.28
C GLN A 36 33.89 23.90 42.66
N ALA A 37 33.29 23.11 43.55
CA ALA A 37 32.09 22.35 43.22
C ALA A 37 30.93 23.35 43.03
N LYS A 38 30.36 23.40 41.82
CA LYS A 38 29.11 24.12 41.56
C LYS A 38 28.13 23.24 40.80
N SER A 39 27.10 22.84 41.53
CA SER A 39 25.71 22.69 41.10
C SER A 39 25.46 22.02 39.74
N ARG A 40 25.18 20.71 39.78
CA ARG A 40 24.42 20.02 38.74
C ARG A 40 23.00 20.61 38.69
N GLY A 41 22.76 21.54 37.77
CA GLY A 41 21.40 21.87 37.35
C GLY A 41 20.75 20.62 36.75
N LYS A 42 19.74 20.07 37.44
CA LYS A 42 18.77 19.15 36.84
C LYS A 42 18.17 19.87 35.64
N ARG A 43 18.58 19.47 34.43
CA ARG A 43 17.72 19.63 33.26
C ARG A 43 16.66 18.56 33.42
N ASP A 44 15.48 18.96 33.87
CA ASP A 44 14.29 18.16 33.66
C ASP A 44 14.13 18.03 32.15
N LEU A 45 14.54 16.88 31.63
CA LEU A 45 14.16 16.42 30.31
C LEU A 45 12.69 16.03 30.45
N ASP A 46 11.80 17.01 30.33
CA ASP A 46 10.44 16.76 29.90
C ASP A 46 10.53 16.17 28.49
N ILE A 47 10.72 14.86 28.43
CA ILE A 47 10.41 14.07 27.25
C ILE A 47 8.90 14.17 27.13
N LYS A 48 8.45 15.18 26.38
CA LYS A 48 7.11 15.21 25.83
C LYS A 48 7.04 13.98 24.94
N GLU A 49 6.53 12.86 25.48
CA GLU A 49 6.13 11.72 24.67
C GLU A 49 5.20 12.30 23.61
N SER A 50 5.70 12.37 22.38
CA SER A 50 4.90 12.59 21.20
C SER A 50 3.80 11.53 21.27
N GLN A 51 2.59 11.95 21.63
CA GLN A 51 1.39 11.14 21.44
C GLN A 51 1.27 10.93 19.94
N GLN A 52 1.99 9.95 19.42
CA GLN A 52 1.90 9.52 18.05
C GLN A 52 0.50 8.93 17.92
N GLU A 53 -0.39 9.75 17.40
CA GLU A 53 -1.77 9.39 17.16
C GLU A 53 -1.74 8.11 16.32
N LYS A 54 -2.25 7.01 16.89
CA LYS A 54 -2.22 5.72 16.21
C LYS A 54 -3.04 5.90 14.93
N ILE A 55 -2.39 5.82 13.78
CA ILE A 55 -3.05 5.98 12.49
C ILE A 55 -4.15 4.91 12.40
N THR A 56 -5.39 5.37 12.25
CA THR A 56 -6.58 4.56 12.02
C THR A 56 -7.23 4.98 10.71
N LEU A 57 -7.79 4.03 9.97
CA LEU A 57 -8.63 4.34 8.81
C LEU A 57 -9.94 4.98 9.27
N THR A 58 -10.39 5.98 8.54
CA THR A 58 -11.78 6.42 8.57
C THR A 58 -12.69 5.36 7.97
N ASP A 59 -14.01 5.47 8.20
CA ASP A 59 -14.98 4.54 7.61
C ASP A 59 -14.94 4.55 6.08
N GLU A 60 -14.74 5.73 5.47
CA GLU A 60 -14.61 5.87 4.01
C GLU A 60 -13.34 5.21 3.48
N GLU A 61 -12.20 5.45 4.12
CA GLU A 61 -10.92 4.83 3.76
C GLU A 61 -10.99 3.31 3.92
N SER A 62 -11.59 2.81 5.02
CA SER A 62 -11.79 1.38 5.25
C SER A 62 -12.66 0.76 4.17
N LYS A 63 -13.77 1.43 3.81
CA LYS A 63 -14.65 0.96 2.73
C LYS A 63 -13.91 0.87 1.39
N MET A 64 -13.20 1.94 0.99
CA MET A 64 -12.45 1.96 -0.27
C MET A 64 -11.35 0.90 -0.29
N PHE A 65 -10.58 0.77 0.78
CA PHE A 65 -9.54 -0.25 0.91
C PHE A 65 -10.12 -1.67 0.84
N ASN A 66 -11.21 -1.95 1.55
CA ASN A 66 -11.87 -3.26 1.51
C ASN A 66 -12.41 -3.60 0.11
N SER A 67 -13.02 -2.63 -0.57
CA SER A 67 -13.47 -2.79 -1.96
C SER A 67 -12.29 -3.05 -2.91
N LEU A 68 -11.17 -2.32 -2.74
CA LEU A 68 -9.93 -2.53 -3.51
C LEU A 68 -9.42 -3.97 -3.36
N VAL A 69 -9.21 -4.42 -2.11
CA VAL A 69 -8.71 -5.76 -1.81
C VAL A 69 -9.67 -6.83 -2.33
N THR A 70 -10.97 -6.67 -2.08
CA THR A 70 -12.01 -7.60 -2.52
C THR A 70 -12.00 -7.74 -4.04
N THR A 71 -11.94 -6.61 -4.76
CA THR A 71 -11.93 -6.59 -6.22
C THR A 71 -10.71 -7.29 -6.80
N PHE A 72 -9.51 -6.98 -6.31
CA PHE A 72 -8.30 -7.61 -6.83
C PHE A 72 -8.21 -9.09 -6.47
N LYS A 73 -8.59 -9.50 -5.25
CA LYS A 73 -8.70 -10.93 -4.89
C LYS A 73 -9.64 -11.66 -5.84
N TYR A 74 -10.81 -11.08 -6.13
CA TYR A 74 -11.78 -11.66 -7.05
C TYR A 74 -11.26 -11.74 -8.49
N THR A 75 -10.65 -10.66 -8.97
CA THR A 75 -10.02 -10.59 -10.30
C THR A 75 -8.95 -11.67 -10.45
N ILE A 76 -8.08 -11.84 -9.46
CA ILE A 76 -7.09 -12.92 -9.44
C ILE A 76 -7.78 -14.26 -9.46
N GLU A 77 -8.75 -14.52 -8.58
CA GLU A 77 -9.45 -15.81 -8.50
C GLU A 77 -10.03 -16.23 -9.86
N LYS A 78 -10.71 -15.30 -10.54
CA LYS A 78 -11.42 -15.54 -11.79
C LYS A 78 -10.52 -15.55 -13.03
N LEU A 79 -9.49 -14.71 -13.03
CA LEU A 79 -8.66 -14.43 -14.20
C LEU A 79 -7.19 -14.81 -13.99
N THR A 80 -6.87 -15.67 -13.00
CA THR A 80 -5.48 -16.10 -12.67
C THR A 80 -4.66 -16.43 -13.91
N ASN A 81 -5.24 -17.19 -14.85
CA ASN A 81 -4.54 -17.66 -16.06
C ASN A 81 -4.30 -16.56 -17.11
N GLN A 82 -4.92 -15.39 -16.95
CA GLN A 82 -4.82 -14.22 -17.83
C GLN A 82 -3.97 -13.11 -17.20
N ILE A 83 -3.49 -13.29 -15.97
CA ILE A 83 -2.67 -12.32 -15.23
C ILE A 83 -1.24 -12.86 -15.19
N GLN A 84 -0.35 -12.18 -15.92
CA GLN A 84 1.07 -12.51 -15.90
C GLN A 84 1.62 -12.37 -14.47
N GLY A 85 2.39 -13.36 -14.02
CA GLY A 85 2.94 -13.41 -12.67
C GLY A 85 2.03 -14.07 -11.62
N CYS A 86 0.76 -14.36 -11.95
CA CYS A 86 -0.15 -15.16 -11.10
C CYS A 86 -0.46 -16.55 -11.65
N ASN A 87 -0.03 -16.87 -12.88
CA ASN A 87 -0.28 -18.16 -13.52
C ASN A 87 0.37 -19.36 -12.77
N ASN A 88 -0.07 -20.58 -13.11
CA ASN A 88 0.23 -21.85 -12.44
C ASN A 88 1.63 -21.92 -11.80
N GLY A 89 1.66 -22.13 -10.48
CA GLY A 89 2.85 -22.10 -9.62
C GLY A 89 2.96 -20.82 -8.78
N ASN A 90 2.48 -19.68 -9.31
CA ASN A 90 2.61 -18.36 -8.67
C ASN A 90 1.28 -17.79 -8.15
N LYS A 91 0.16 -18.53 -8.21
CA LYS A 91 -1.12 -18.06 -7.65
C LYS A 91 -1.00 -17.70 -6.17
N SER A 92 -0.22 -18.47 -5.41
CA SER A 92 0.06 -18.22 -3.99
C SER A 92 0.73 -16.87 -3.76
N LYS A 93 1.64 -16.42 -4.64
CA LYS A 93 2.25 -15.09 -4.57
C LYS A 93 1.17 -14.00 -4.56
N CYS A 94 0.22 -14.08 -5.48
CA CYS A 94 -0.81 -13.06 -5.65
C CYS A 94 -1.82 -13.04 -4.51
N THR A 95 -2.22 -14.22 -3.99
CA THR A 95 -3.10 -14.28 -2.81
C THR A 95 -2.38 -13.84 -1.54
N ASN A 96 -1.12 -14.25 -1.36
CA ASN A 96 -0.33 -13.95 -0.17
C ASN A 96 -0.01 -12.45 -0.04
N PHE A 97 0.14 -11.73 -1.17
CA PHE A 97 0.33 -10.28 -1.14
C PHE A 97 -0.81 -9.57 -0.40
N PHE A 98 -2.07 -9.90 -0.71
CA PHE A 98 -3.19 -9.24 -0.03
C PHE A 98 -3.35 -9.70 1.42
N ASP A 99 -2.99 -10.95 1.75
CA ASP A 99 -2.98 -11.41 3.14
C ASP A 99 -1.86 -10.76 3.96
N TRP A 100 -0.74 -10.43 3.31
CA TRP A 100 0.32 -9.60 3.87
C TRP A 100 -0.20 -8.17 4.08
N LEU A 101 -0.77 -7.54 3.06
CA LEU A 101 -1.27 -6.17 3.13
C LEU A 101 -2.32 -5.95 4.23
N LEU A 102 -3.18 -6.95 4.48
CA LEU A 102 -4.17 -6.93 5.57
C LEU A 102 -3.54 -7.02 6.98
N LYS A 103 -2.32 -7.56 7.09
CA LYS A 103 -1.56 -7.67 8.35
C LYS A 103 -0.58 -6.51 8.55
N GLU A 104 -0.25 -5.81 7.48
CA GLU A 104 0.69 -4.68 7.47
C GLU A 104 0.08 -3.39 8.04
N ASP A 105 0.94 -2.37 8.13
CA ASP A 105 0.67 -1.06 8.69
C ASP A 105 -0.61 -0.41 8.12
N THR A 106 -1.46 0.11 9.01
CA THR A 106 -2.62 0.93 8.70
C THR A 106 -2.29 2.09 7.76
N GLU A 107 -1.08 2.66 7.85
CA GLU A 107 -0.62 3.72 6.96
C GLU A 107 -0.61 3.26 5.49
N LYS A 108 -0.11 2.06 5.19
CA LYS A 108 -0.12 1.51 3.83
C LYS A 108 -1.53 1.29 3.30
N GLN A 109 -2.45 0.87 4.17
CA GLN A 109 -3.85 0.68 3.82
C GLN A 109 -4.52 2.03 3.48
N LYS A 110 -4.22 3.06 4.26
CA LYS A 110 -4.70 4.44 4.05
C LYS A 110 -4.18 4.99 2.73
N GLU A 111 -2.88 4.87 2.47
CA GLU A 111 -2.29 5.32 1.22
C GLU A 111 -2.91 4.67 -0.02
N LEU A 112 -3.26 3.37 0.06
CA LEU A 112 -3.94 2.69 -1.04
C LEU A 112 -5.41 3.09 -1.17
N ALA A 113 -6.11 3.35 -0.07
CA ALA A 113 -7.45 3.91 -0.11
C ALA A 113 -7.46 5.28 -0.81
N ASP A 114 -6.53 6.15 -0.43
CA ASP A 114 -6.37 7.48 -1.01
C ASP A 114 -5.99 7.40 -2.49
N ALA A 115 -5.04 6.53 -2.86
CA ALA A 115 -4.67 6.30 -4.25
C ALA A 115 -5.83 5.75 -5.09
N PHE A 116 -6.67 4.87 -4.52
CA PHE A 116 -7.80 4.27 -5.22
C PHE A 116 -8.98 5.23 -5.40
N LYS A 117 -9.08 6.29 -4.58
CA LYS A 117 -10.23 7.21 -4.54
C LYS A 117 -10.70 7.66 -5.92
N LYS A 118 -9.78 8.04 -6.81
CA LYS A 118 -10.12 8.51 -8.17
C LYS A 118 -10.85 7.46 -9.00
N VAL A 119 -10.37 6.22 -8.95
CA VAL A 119 -10.95 5.08 -9.68
C VAL A 119 -12.29 4.70 -9.04
N TYR A 120 -12.34 4.67 -7.71
CA TYR A 120 -13.54 4.40 -6.93
C TYR A 120 -14.66 5.39 -7.27
N ASP A 121 -14.40 6.69 -7.20
CA ASP A 121 -15.39 7.74 -7.46
C ASP A 121 -15.92 7.70 -8.91
N PHE A 122 -15.03 7.42 -9.87
CA PHE A 122 -15.43 7.25 -11.27
C PHE A 122 -16.37 6.05 -11.43
N LEU A 123 -15.98 4.88 -10.92
CA LEU A 123 -16.78 3.66 -11.01
C LEU A 123 -18.09 3.77 -10.24
N GLU A 124 -18.10 4.43 -9.08
CA GLU A 124 -19.30 4.68 -8.28
C GLU A 124 -20.28 5.59 -9.01
N THR A 125 -19.78 6.58 -9.75
CA THR A 125 -20.60 7.41 -10.64
C THR A 125 -21.25 6.57 -11.74
N LYS A 126 -20.49 5.67 -12.37
CA LYS A 126 -21.01 4.78 -13.40
C LYS A 126 -22.02 3.77 -12.85
N ARG A 127 -21.75 3.17 -11.68
CA ARG A 127 -22.68 2.32 -10.96
C ARG A 127 -24.00 3.03 -10.69
N LYS A 128 -23.96 4.23 -10.10
CA LYS A 128 -25.18 5.00 -9.81
C LYS A 128 -26.01 5.29 -11.05
N ALA A 129 -25.38 5.49 -12.20
CA ALA A 129 -26.08 5.75 -13.46
C ALA A 129 -26.66 4.47 -14.10
N LYS A 130 -25.99 3.33 -13.97
CA LYS A 130 -26.26 2.13 -14.79
C LYS A 130 -26.73 0.89 -14.01
N ALA A 131 -26.53 0.89 -12.69
CA ALA A 131 -26.80 -0.22 -11.78
C ALA A 131 -27.06 0.30 -10.35
N ASN A 132 -27.98 1.27 -10.21
CA ASN A 132 -28.22 1.96 -8.94
C ASN A 132 -28.69 1.05 -7.80
N ASN A 133 -29.26 -0.11 -8.15
CA ASN A 133 -29.78 -1.14 -7.26
C ASN A 133 -28.70 -2.13 -6.77
N GLU A 134 -27.49 -2.07 -7.31
CA GLU A 134 -26.35 -2.92 -6.94
C GLU A 134 -25.40 -2.14 -6.01
N ASP A 135 -24.80 -2.80 -5.02
CA ASP A 135 -23.68 -2.20 -4.29
C ASP A 135 -22.40 -2.14 -5.17
N PHE A 136 -21.41 -1.38 -4.73
CA PHE A 136 -20.17 -1.18 -5.49
C PHE A 136 -19.47 -2.49 -5.82
N ASP A 137 -19.26 -3.36 -4.83
CA ASP A 137 -18.51 -4.60 -5.02
C ASP A 137 -19.26 -5.56 -5.95
N THR A 138 -20.59 -5.65 -5.81
CA THR A 138 -21.45 -6.44 -6.70
C THR A 138 -21.35 -5.95 -8.14
N TYR A 139 -21.42 -4.64 -8.35
CA TYR A 139 -21.30 -4.04 -9.69
C TYR A 139 -19.94 -4.33 -10.33
N ILE A 140 -18.84 -4.16 -9.58
CA ILE A 140 -17.51 -4.46 -10.11
C ILE A 140 -17.35 -5.95 -10.43
N LYS A 141 -17.82 -6.84 -9.54
CA LYS A 141 -17.81 -8.29 -9.78
C LYS A 141 -18.61 -8.68 -11.02
N GLY A 142 -19.76 -8.04 -11.25
CA GLY A 142 -20.55 -8.20 -12.47
C GLY A 142 -19.74 -7.91 -13.74
N GLY A 143 -18.93 -6.86 -13.72
CA GLY A 143 -17.93 -6.59 -14.76
C GLY A 143 -16.96 -7.76 -14.94
N ILE A 144 -16.31 -8.23 -13.87
CA ILE A 144 -15.35 -9.34 -13.97
C ILE A 144 -16.01 -10.63 -14.50
N ASP A 145 -17.15 -11.02 -13.95
CA ASP A 145 -17.86 -12.25 -14.33
C ASP A 145 -18.35 -12.21 -15.78
N CYS A 146 -18.80 -11.05 -16.26
CA CYS A 146 -19.25 -10.89 -17.64
C CYS A 146 -18.16 -11.34 -18.64
N LYS A 147 -16.88 -11.10 -18.35
CA LYS A 147 -15.77 -11.58 -19.20
C LYS A 147 -15.50 -13.07 -19.04
N VAL A 148 -15.58 -13.58 -17.81
CA VAL A 148 -15.36 -15.02 -17.51
C VAL A 148 -16.38 -15.87 -18.25
N ASP A 149 -17.64 -15.45 -18.24
CA ASP A 149 -18.75 -16.16 -18.85
C ASP A 149 -18.75 -16.01 -20.38
N ASN A 150 -18.30 -14.86 -20.90
CA ASN A 150 -18.20 -14.57 -22.33
C ASN A 150 -16.76 -14.61 -22.84
N LYS A 151 -16.11 -15.79 -22.77
CA LYS A 151 -14.70 -15.95 -23.20
C LYS A 151 -14.42 -15.43 -24.61
N ASN A 152 -15.39 -15.56 -25.53
CA ASN A 152 -15.31 -15.10 -26.92
C ASN A 152 -16.27 -13.94 -27.24
N GLY A 153 -16.98 -13.40 -26.25
CA GLY A 153 -18.05 -12.43 -26.44
C GLY A 153 -17.74 -11.07 -25.84
N ASN A 154 -18.36 -10.05 -26.41
CA ASN A 154 -18.37 -8.71 -25.85
C ASN A 154 -19.32 -8.66 -24.65
N CYS A 155 -18.94 -7.94 -23.58
CA CYS A 155 -19.85 -7.64 -22.49
C CYS A 155 -20.84 -6.56 -22.96
N ASN A 156 -21.99 -6.98 -23.47
CA ASN A 156 -22.98 -6.09 -24.10
C ASN A 156 -24.13 -5.71 -23.14
N ASP A 157 -23.84 -5.53 -21.85
CA ASP A 157 -24.84 -5.10 -20.88
C ASP A 157 -25.01 -3.57 -20.80
N ASN A 158 -24.12 -2.82 -21.46
CA ASN A 158 -23.97 -1.36 -21.36
C ASN A 158 -23.79 -0.85 -19.91
N LYS A 159 -23.57 -1.76 -18.95
CA LYS A 159 -23.39 -1.47 -17.52
C LYS A 159 -21.92 -1.29 -17.19
N HIS A 160 -21.03 -2.09 -17.77
CA HIS A 160 -19.60 -2.13 -17.42
C HIS A 160 -18.70 -1.52 -18.51
N GLY A 161 -19.30 -0.61 -19.31
CA GLY A 161 -18.68 0.15 -20.40
C GLY A 161 -19.19 -0.28 -21.79
N ASN A 162 -18.36 -0.30 -22.84
CA ASN A 162 -18.78 -0.54 -24.23
C ASN A 162 -18.10 -1.76 -24.84
N ASN A 163 -18.79 -2.90 -24.81
CA ASN A 163 -18.44 -4.17 -25.47
C ASN A 163 -17.13 -4.82 -24.96
N THR A 164 -16.14 -4.04 -24.53
CA THR A 164 -14.79 -4.48 -24.14
C THR A 164 -14.63 -4.69 -22.64
N ASN A 165 -15.61 -4.27 -21.83
CA ASN A 165 -15.66 -4.38 -20.38
C ASN A 165 -14.50 -3.66 -19.69
N GLU A 166 -14.65 -2.35 -19.61
CA GLU A 166 -13.65 -1.39 -19.17
C GLU A 166 -13.26 -1.63 -17.70
N ILE A 167 -14.20 -2.16 -16.90
CA ILE A 167 -13.94 -2.58 -15.52
C ILE A 167 -12.98 -3.76 -15.48
N GLU A 168 -13.27 -4.84 -16.21
CA GLU A 168 -12.40 -6.01 -16.25
C GLU A 168 -11.02 -5.68 -16.82
N GLN A 169 -10.97 -4.94 -17.92
CA GLN A 169 -9.71 -4.53 -18.55
C GLN A 169 -8.82 -3.75 -17.57
N TYR A 170 -9.41 -2.82 -16.81
CA TYR A 170 -8.70 -2.05 -15.81
C TYR A 170 -8.11 -2.95 -14.72
N PHE A 171 -8.93 -3.76 -14.04
CA PHE A 171 -8.46 -4.55 -12.90
C PHE A 171 -7.51 -5.67 -13.32
N ARG A 172 -7.77 -6.34 -14.45
CA ARG A 172 -6.84 -7.34 -15.01
C ARG A 172 -5.53 -6.68 -15.46
N GLY A 173 -5.61 -5.51 -16.08
CA GLY A 173 -4.45 -4.74 -16.54
C GLY A 173 -3.54 -4.34 -15.37
N VAL A 174 -4.10 -3.71 -14.34
CA VAL A 174 -3.37 -3.34 -13.13
C VAL A 174 -2.81 -4.58 -12.43
N ALA A 175 -3.58 -5.67 -12.31
CA ALA A 175 -3.09 -6.92 -11.74
C ALA A 175 -1.86 -7.45 -12.52
N GLY A 176 -1.90 -7.39 -13.85
CA GLY A 176 -0.76 -7.74 -14.70
C GLY A 176 0.47 -6.87 -14.46
N SER A 177 0.29 -5.55 -14.29
CA SER A 177 1.38 -4.64 -13.94
C SER A 177 2.02 -5.00 -12.59
N ILE A 178 1.22 -5.13 -11.52
CA ILE A 178 1.75 -5.24 -10.16
C ILE A 178 2.38 -6.62 -9.90
N PHE A 179 1.80 -7.70 -10.44
CA PHE A 179 2.32 -9.06 -10.18
C PHE A 179 3.51 -9.45 -11.06
N SER A 180 3.91 -8.57 -11.99
CA SER A 180 5.22 -8.62 -12.64
C SER A 180 6.38 -8.30 -11.68
N LYS A 181 6.10 -7.61 -10.57
CA LYS A 181 7.10 -7.22 -9.54
C LYS A 181 7.38 -8.33 -8.54
N ASN A 182 8.51 -8.27 -7.84
CA ASN A 182 8.91 -9.31 -6.90
C ASN A 182 8.86 -8.84 -5.45
N GLY A 183 8.30 -9.67 -4.57
CA GLY A 183 8.15 -9.31 -3.16
C GLY A 183 7.02 -8.30 -2.90
N ASN A 184 6.56 -8.28 -1.66
CA ASN A 184 5.33 -7.56 -1.32
C ASN A 184 5.47 -6.03 -1.38
N GLU A 185 6.63 -5.49 -1.00
CA GLU A 185 6.85 -4.04 -1.02
C GLU A 185 6.91 -3.49 -2.45
N GLU A 186 7.56 -4.18 -3.40
CA GLU A 186 7.56 -3.75 -4.80
C GLU A 186 6.16 -3.82 -5.42
N ILE A 187 5.39 -4.88 -5.10
CA ILE A 187 4.00 -5.01 -5.54
C ILE A 187 3.15 -3.86 -4.97
N TYR A 188 3.34 -3.52 -3.70
CA TYR A 188 2.66 -2.42 -3.02
C TYR A 188 2.94 -1.06 -3.69
N GLN A 189 4.22 -0.72 -3.89
CA GLN A 189 4.58 0.56 -4.54
C GLN A 189 4.04 0.63 -5.97
N CYS A 190 4.14 -0.48 -6.71
CA CYS A 190 3.60 -0.55 -8.07
C CYS A 190 2.07 -0.40 -8.07
N LEU A 191 1.35 -1.03 -7.13
CA LEU A 191 -0.11 -0.87 -7.03
C LEU A 191 -0.49 0.58 -6.77
N LYS A 192 0.15 1.23 -5.80
CA LYS A 192 -0.07 2.64 -5.48
C LYS A 192 0.16 3.53 -6.71
N GLU A 193 1.27 3.33 -7.43
CA GLU A 193 1.57 4.08 -8.66
C GLU A 193 0.51 3.85 -9.75
N GLU A 194 0.13 2.61 -10.01
CA GLU A 194 -0.87 2.28 -11.06
C GLU A 194 -2.25 2.85 -10.73
N LEU A 195 -2.62 2.96 -9.45
CA LEU A 195 -3.87 3.59 -9.00
C LEU A 195 -3.87 5.12 -9.16
N LEU A 196 -2.70 5.77 -9.01
CA LEU A 196 -2.53 7.22 -9.15
C LEU A 196 -2.40 7.66 -10.61
N LYS A 197 -1.89 6.78 -11.48
CA LYS A 197 -1.71 7.06 -12.91
C LYS A 197 -3.04 7.35 -13.59
N THR A 198 -2.99 8.31 -14.52
CA THR A 198 -4.16 8.73 -15.30
C THR A 198 -4.09 8.28 -16.76
N ASP A 199 -2.95 7.74 -17.16
CA ASP A 199 -2.70 7.13 -18.46
C ASP A 199 -2.91 5.61 -18.41
N ASN A 200 -2.55 4.93 -19.49
CA ASN A 200 -2.59 3.47 -19.62
C ASN A 200 -3.94 2.84 -19.18
N HIS A 201 -3.97 2.09 -18.08
CA HIS A 201 -5.17 1.40 -17.61
C HIS A 201 -6.31 2.36 -17.28
N TYR A 202 -6.03 3.48 -16.61
CA TYR A 202 -7.07 4.45 -16.25
C TYR A 202 -7.65 5.17 -17.48
N ALA A 203 -6.81 5.46 -18.48
CA ALA A 203 -7.28 5.99 -19.75
C ALA A 203 -8.19 4.99 -20.47
N GLY A 204 -7.82 3.70 -20.49
CA GLY A 204 -8.66 2.62 -20.98
C GLY A 204 -10.00 2.56 -20.24
N LEU A 205 -9.95 2.58 -18.90
CA LEU A 205 -11.13 2.58 -18.04
C LEU A 205 -12.09 3.72 -18.38
N THR A 206 -11.61 4.92 -18.70
CA THR A 206 -12.46 6.11 -18.84
C THR A 206 -12.90 6.42 -20.28
N SER A 207 -12.26 5.80 -21.28
CA SER A 207 -12.39 6.18 -22.69
C SER A 207 -13.72 5.78 -23.37
N ASN A 208 -14.30 4.64 -23.03
CA ASN A 208 -15.28 3.97 -23.88
C ASN A 208 -16.63 3.71 -23.21
N TRP A 209 -17.13 4.65 -22.39
CA TRP A 209 -18.46 4.49 -21.81
C TRP A 209 -19.53 5.01 -22.77
N LYS A 210 -20.55 4.19 -23.03
CA LYS A 210 -21.81 4.72 -23.58
C LYS A 210 -22.54 5.49 -22.49
N ASP A 211 -23.10 6.64 -22.85
CA ASP A 211 -24.03 7.37 -21.99
C ASP A 211 -25.32 6.54 -21.80
#